data_AF-A0A4Y1ZAI2-F1
#
_entry.id   AF-A0A4Y1ZAI2-F1
#
_cell.length_a   1.000
_cell.length_b   1.000
_cell.length_c   1.000
_cell.angle_alpha   90.00
_cell.angle_beta   90.00
_cell.angle_gamma   90.00
#
_symmetry.space_group_name_H-M   'P 1'
#
loop_
_entity.id
_entity.type
_entity.pdbx_description
1 polymer ?
#
loop_
_entity_poly.entity_id
_entity_poly.type
_entity_poly.pdbx_seq_one_letter_code
_entity_poly.pdbx_strand_id
1 'polypeptide(L)'
;MEVVGRIDRIDQATDEHGRLLLRIIDYKSSAKNLDLSELYYGLALQMLTYLDVIITHSKKWLGTQAEPAGVLYFHVHNPLLNVNEKLPQDRLERELYKNFKMKGLLLEDEEALLLSDQTAQGKMSDIVPFGVKKNGDFYKASSLAGKEEFDLLRSYTRRVMTDVGCKILDGDVAIKPFNLKGQVPCTYCPFRPVCRFDQSQPGNQYRMLKKMNDSDVLEKLAQLEEKPDED
;
A
#
# COMPACT_ATOMS: atom_id res chain seq x y z
N MET A 1 7.64 -21.43 9.82
CA MET A 1 6.36 -20.73 10.06
C MET A 1 5.61 -20.67 8.74
N GLU A 2 4.29 -20.84 8.72
CA GLU A 2 3.46 -20.72 7.51
C GLU A 2 2.51 -19.53 7.69
N VAL A 3 2.35 -18.72 6.65
CA VAL A 3 1.41 -17.58 6.64
C VAL A 3 0.32 -17.88 5.61
N VAL A 4 -0.92 -18.01 6.08
CA VAL A 4 -2.10 -18.25 5.24
C VAL A 4 -2.98 -17.00 5.26
N GLY A 5 -3.53 -16.63 4.11
CA GLY A 5 -4.37 -15.45 3.96
C GLY A 5 -5.39 -15.60 2.85
N ARG A 6 -6.18 -14.54 2.64
CA ARG A 6 -7.16 -14.43 1.56
C ARG A 6 -6.99 -13.09 0.87
N ILE A 7 -6.92 -13.11 -0.45
CA ILE A 7 -6.86 -11.92 -1.28
C ILE A 7 -8.28 -11.57 -1.69
N ASP A 8 -8.70 -10.32 -1.46
CA ASP A 8 -10.07 -9.85 -1.74
C ASP A 8 -10.39 -9.89 -3.24
N ARG A 9 -9.53 -9.28 -4.07
CA ARG A 9 -9.68 -9.26 -5.52
C ARG A 9 -8.34 -9.14 -6.22
N ILE A 10 -8.19 -9.91 -7.31
CA ILE A 10 -7.06 -9.84 -8.23
C ILE A 10 -7.64 -9.42 -9.58
N ASP A 11 -7.10 -8.36 -10.17
CA ASP A 11 -7.38 -8.00 -11.56
C ASP A 11 -6.19 -8.36 -12.44
N GLN A 12 -6.50 -8.80 -13.65
CA GLN A 12 -5.54 -9.13 -14.69
C GLN A 12 -5.78 -8.24 -15.92
N ALA A 13 -4.68 -7.78 -16.52
CA ALA A 13 -4.69 -7.18 -17.85
C ALA A 13 -3.53 -7.71 -18.69
N THR A 14 -3.64 -7.60 -20.00
CA THR A 14 -2.54 -7.86 -20.93
C THR A 14 -2.43 -6.66 -21.85
N ASP A 15 -1.21 -6.15 -21.97
CA ASP A 15 -0.92 -4.99 -22.80
C ASP A 15 -0.68 -5.39 -24.27
N GLU A 16 -0.39 -4.43 -25.14
CA GLU A 16 -0.21 -4.68 -26.57
C GLU A 16 1.05 -5.50 -26.88
N HIS A 17 2.00 -5.52 -25.94
CA HIS A 17 3.24 -6.28 -26.01
C HIS A 17 3.13 -7.70 -25.42
N GLY A 18 1.95 -8.07 -24.90
CA GLY A 18 1.72 -9.36 -24.28
C GLY A 18 2.23 -9.48 -22.84
N ARG A 19 2.63 -8.38 -22.19
CA ARG A 19 2.98 -8.37 -20.76
C ARG A 19 1.73 -8.65 -19.94
N LEU A 20 1.82 -9.64 -19.07
CA LEU A 20 0.77 -9.98 -18.14
C LEU A 20 0.88 -9.10 -16.89
N LEU A 21 -0.13 -8.28 -16.64
CA LEU A 21 -0.17 -7.31 -15.55
C LEU A 21 -1.17 -7.75 -14.49
N LEU A 22 -0.75 -7.76 -13.22
CA LEU A 22 -1.62 -8.11 -12.09
C LEU A 22 -1.67 -6.99 -11.05
N ARG A 23 -2.86 -6.71 -10.53
CA ARG A 23 -3.04 -5.82 -9.38
C ARG A 23 -3.95 -6.43 -8.32
N ILE A 24 -3.81 -5.95 -7.09
CA ILE A 24 -4.70 -6.30 -5.97
C ILE A 24 -5.63 -5.14 -5.65
N ILE A 25 -6.89 -5.47 -5.35
CA ILE A 25 -7.87 -4.54 -4.78
C ILE A 25 -8.36 -5.12 -3.46
N ASP A 26 -8.30 -4.32 -2.39
CA ASP A 26 -8.80 -4.67 -1.05
C ASP A 26 -9.93 -3.71 -0.64
N TYR A 27 -11.01 -4.28 -0.11
CA TYR A 27 -12.20 -3.53 0.26
C TYR A 27 -12.14 -3.09 1.71
N LYS A 28 -12.11 -1.78 1.96
CA LYS A 28 -12.10 -1.22 3.31
C LYS A 28 -13.30 -0.34 3.56
N SER A 29 -13.86 -0.43 4.77
CA SER A 29 -14.91 0.49 5.26
C SER A 29 -14.38 1.86 5.65
N SER A 30 -13.06 2.02 5.75
CA SER A 30 -12.40 3.29 6.03
C SER A 30 -11.61 3.76 4.83
N ALA A 31 -11.43 5.08 4.73
CA ALA A 31 -10.63 5.73 3.68
C ALA A 31 -9.12 5.53 3.90
N LYS A 32 -8.65 4.28 3.82
CA LYS A 32 -7.23 3.94 3.90
C LYS A 32 -6.48 4.33 2.65
N ASN A 33 -5.19 4.57 2.81
CA ASN A 33 -4.22 4.68 1.73
C ASN A 33 -3.05 3.74 2.04
N LEU A 34 -2.25 3.41 1.02
CA LEU A 34 -0.94 2.82 1.27
C LEU A 34 -0.04 3.90 1.86
N ASP A 35 0.65 3.56 2.94
CA ASP A 35 1.60 4.43 3.62
C ASP A 35 2.95 3.71 3.68
N LEU A 36 3.90 4.12 2.85
CA LEU A 36 5.21 3.48 2.80
C LEU A 36 5.97 3.64 4.13
N SER A 37 5.70 4.69 4.90
CA SER A 37 6.29 4.84 6.22
C SER A 37 5.75 3.79 7.20
N GLU A 38 4.47 3.43 7.13
CA GLU A 38 3.91 2.33 7.93
C GLU A 38 4.46 0.97 7.50
N LEU A 39 4.61 0.76 6.18
CA LEU A 39 5.26 -0.43 5.63
C LEU A 39 6.69 -0.59 6.16
N TYR A 40 7.49 0.48 6.12
CA TYR A 40 8.87 0.50 6.61
C TYR A 40 8.97 0.09 8.09
N TYR A 41 7.96 0.39 8.91
CA TYR A 41 7.95 -0.04 10.31
C TYR A 41 7.26 -1.39 10.53
N GLY A 42 6.87 -2.09 9.47
CA GLY A 42 6.18 -3.38 9.52
C GLY A 42 4.73 -3.29 9.99
N LEU A 43 4.10 -2.11 9.93
CA LEU A 43 2.74 -1.88 10.42
C LEU A 43 1.67 -2.21 9.37
N ALA A 44 2.01 -2.12 8.08
CA ALA A 44 1.07 -2.27 6.96
C ALA A 44 1.63 -3.19 5.84
N LEU A 45 1.71 -4.50 6.09
CA LEU A 45 2.33 -5.47 5.17
C LEU A 45 1.35 -6.14 4.18
N GLN A 46 0.04 -6.11 4.48
CA GLN A 46 -0.97 -6.97 3.84
C GLN A 46 -0.97 -6.88 2.30
N MET A 47 -1.07 -5.67 1.74
CA MET A 47 -1.22 -5.46 0.30
C MET A 47 0.00 -5.91 -0.50
N LEU A 48 1.21 -5.58 -0.02
CA LEU A 48 2.45 -5.98 -0.69
C LEU A 48 2.74 -7.46 -0.51
N THR A 49 2.29 -8.07 0.58
CA THR A 49 2.32 -9.53 0.74
C THR A 49 1.45 -10.20 -0.34
N TYR A 50 0.23 -9.72 -0.56
CA TYR A 50 -0.66 -10.28 -1.58
C TYR A 50 -0.09 -10.10 -2.98
N LEU A 51 0.39 -8.89 -3.30
CA LEU A 51 1.04 -8.62 -4.58
C LEU A 51 2.24 -9.54 -4.77
N ASP A 52 3.08 -9.70 -3.76
CA ASP A 52 4.25 -10.55 -3.85
C ASP A 52 3.91 -12.02 -4.11
N VAL A 53 2.90 -12.57 -3.43
CA VAL A 53 2.42 -13.94 -3.62
C VAL A 53 1.93 -14.15 -5.06
N ILE A 54 1.08 -13.26 -5.58
CA ILE A 54 0.53 -13.45 -6.94
C ILE A 54 1.60 -13.30 -8.01
N ILE A 55 2.57 -12.39 -7.84
CA ILE A 55 3.63 -12.15 -8.82
C ILE A 55 4.62 -13.30 -8.80
N THR A 56 5.04 -13.74 -7.61
CA THR A 56 5.99 -14.86 -7.45
C THR A 56 5.45 -16.16 -8.02
N HIS A 57 4.15 -16.42 -7.84
CA HIS A 57 3.53 -17.67 -8.30
C HIS A 57 2.82 -17.56 -9.64
N SER A 58 2.82 -16.38 -10.28
CA SER A 58 2.14 -16.12 -11.55
C SER A 58 2.48 -17.13 -12.64
N LYS A 59 3.76 -17.45 -12.85
CA LYS A 59 4.18 -18.43 -13.87
C LYS A 59 3.60 -19.83 -13.62
N LYS A 60 3.55 -20.26 -12.35
CA LYS A 60 2.97 -21.57 -11.98
C LYS A 60 1.44 -21.55 -12.06
N TRP A 61 0.82 -20.43 -11.70
CA TRP A 61 -0.62 -20.28 -11.61
C TRP A 61 -1.28 -20.01 -12.97
N LEU A 62 -0.71 -19.11 -13.76
CA LEU A 62 -1.25 -18.57 -15.01
C LEU A 62 -0.47 -19.02 -16.26
N GLY A 63 0.65 -19.73 -16.09
CA GLY A 63 1.52 -20.18 -17.19
C GLY A 63 2.54 -19.15 -17.67
N THR A 64 2.38 -17.88 -17.31
CA THR A 64 3.24 -16.76 -17.71
C THR A 64 3.66 -15.95 -16.50
N GLN A 65 4.90 -15.46 -16.51
CA GLN A 65 5.37 -14.55 -15.46
C GLN A 65 4.66 -13.20 -15.59
N ALA A 66 4.00 -12.76 -14.53
CA ALA A 66 3.32 -11.47 -14.48
C ALA A 66 4.21 -10.36 -13.89
N GLU A 67 3.87 -9.11 -14.20
CA GLU A 67 4.43 -7.90 -13.63
C GLU A 67 3.41 -7.20 -12.70
N PRO A 68 3.87 -6.52 -11.64
CA PRO A 68 2.99 -5.79 -10.74
C PRO A 68 2.44 -4.54 -11.43
N ALA A 69 1.11 -4.42 -11.52
CA ALA A 69 0.43 -3.21 -11.99
C ALA A 69 0.00 -2.28 -10.84
N GLY A 70 -0.11 -2.80 -9.62
CA GLY A 70 -0.33 -2.00 -8.43
C GLY A 70 -1.13 -2.67 -7.31
N VAL A 71 -1.37 -1.88 -6.27
CA VAL A 71 -2.17 -2.25 -5.09
C VAL A 71 -3.13 -1.11 -4.78
N LEU A 72 -4.42 -1.42 -4.64
CA LEU A 72 -5.47 -0.41 -4.47
C LEU A 72 -6.40 -0.77 -3.31
N TYR A 73 -6.83 0.25 -2.58
CA TYR A 73 -7.92 0.19 -1.64
C TYR A 73 -9.18 0.78 -2.26
N PHE A 74 -10.27 0.03 -2.17
CA PHE A 74 -11.61 0.51 -2.51
C PHE A 74 -12.38 0.84 -1.23
N HIS A 75 -12.81 2.10 -1.09
CA HIS A 75 -13.55 2.55 0.07
C HIS A 75 -15.05 2.24 -0.08
N VAL A 76 -15.52 1.22 0.64
CA VAL A 76 -16.94 0.83 0.65
C VAL A 76 -17.69 1.69 1.65
N HIS A 77 -18.43 2.69 1.15
CA HIS A 77 -19.19 3.64 1.95
C HIS A 77 -20.36 4.23 1.14
N ASN A 78 -21.26 4.94 1.82
CA ASN A 78 -22.33 5.72 1.20
C ASN A 78 -22.03 7.22 1.37
N PRO A 79 -21.32 7.87 0.42
CA PRO A 79 -20.89 9.25 0.57
C PRO A 79 -22.07 10.22 0.54
N LEU A 80 -22.02 11.20 1.44
CA LEU A 80 -22.89 12.36 1.41
C LEU A 80 -22.17 13.50 0.69
N LEU A 81 -22.76 14.01 -0.39
CA LEU A 81 -22.21 15.14 -1.12
C LEU A 81 -22.59 16.45 -0.45
N ASN A 82 -21.58 17.19 0.00
CA ASN A 82 -21.74 18.57 0.46
C ASN A 82 -21.62 19.51 -0.75
N VAL A 83 -22.77 19.87 -1.34
CA VAL A 83 -22.84 20.80 -2.48
C VAL A 83 -23.32 22.17 -2.01
N ASN A 84 -22.55 23.21 -2.31
CA ASN A 84 -22.90 24.60 -1.96
C ASN A 84 -23.97 25.19 -2.89
N GLU A 85 -24.17 24.58 -4.06
CA GLU A 85 -25.11 25.01 -5.08
C GLU A 85 -25.80 23.80 -5.71
N LYS A 86 -26.97 24.02 -6.30
CA LYS A 86 -27.73 22.96 -6.97
C LYS A 86 -27.00 22.55 -8.25
N LEU A 87 -26.39 21.37 -8.24
CA LEU A 87 -25.73 20.81 -9.42
C LEU A 87 -26.72 20.12 -10.35
N PRO A 88 -26.50 20.16 -11.68
CA PRO A 88 -27.11 19.25 -12.64
C PRO A 88 -26.86 17.78 -12.28
N GLN A 89 -27.77 16.89 -12.67
CA GLN A 89 -27.73 15.48 -12.26
C GLN A 89 -26.44 14.77 -12.72
N ASP A 90 -25.99 15.01 -13.95
CA ASP A 90 -24.75 14.46 -14.51
C ASP A 90 -23.50 14.89 -13.72
N ARG A 91 -23.46 16.16 -13.28
CA ARG A 91 -22.39 16.69 -12.44
C ARG A 91 -22.44 16.07 -11.05
N LEU A 92 -23.63 15.85 -10.50
CA LEU A 92 -23.83 15.23 -9.20
C LEU A 92 -23.38 13.76 -9.20
N GLU A 93 -23.75 13.00 -10.23
CA GLU A 93 -23.31 11.61 -10.42
C GLU A 93 -21.79 11.52 -10.53
N ARG A 94 -21.16 12.45 -11.25
CA ARG A 94 -19.69 12.48 -11.35
C ARG A 94 -19.01 12.82 -10.02
N GLU A 95 -19.51 13.78 -9.26
CA GLU A 95 -18.97 14.09 -7.92
C GLU A 95 -19.17 12.91 -6.95
N LEU A 96 -20.30 12.21 -7.03
CA LEU A 96 -20.52 10.98 -6.28
C LEU A 96 -19.47 9.92 -6.66
N TYR A 97 -19.24 9.72 -7.95
CA TYR A 97 -18.28 8.75 -8.46
C TYR A 97 -16.85 9.02 -7.97
N LYS A 98 -16.43 10.29 -7.93
CA LYS A 98 -15.10 10.68 -7.41
C LYS A 98 -14.86 10.29 -5.95
N ASN A 99 -15.91 10.18 -5.13
CA ASN A 99 -15.76 9.73 -3.74
C ASN A 99 -15.33 8.26 -3.64
N PHE A 100 -15.53 7.48 -4.70
CA PHE A 100 -15.07 6.09 -4.82
C PHE A 100 -13.70 5.97 -5.50
N LYS A 101 -13.03 7.08 -5.80
CA LYS A 101 -11.66 7.05 -6.33
C LYS A 101 -10.77 6.23 -5.40
N MET A 102 -10.20 5.17 -5.94
CA MET A 102 -9.32 4.27 -5.20
C MET A 102 -8.03 4.99 -4.81
N LYS A 103 -7.44 4.53 -3.72
CA LYS A 103 -6.14 4.98 -3.22
C LYS A 103 -5.18 3.81 -3.17
N GLY A 104 -3.89 4.06 -3.29
CA GLY A 104 -2.87 3.01 -3.34
C GLY A 104 -1.75 3.41 -4.27
N LEU A 105 -0.99 2.42 -4.73
CA LEU A 105 0.24 2.60 -5.52
C LEU A 105 0.13 1.84 -6.84
N LEU A 106 0.47 2.48 -7.94
CA LEU A 106 0.41 1.90 -9.29
C LEU A 106 1.78 1.86 -9.95
N LEU A 107 1.95 0.98 -10.94
CA LEU A 107 3.16 0.95 -11.77
C LEU A 107 3.29 2.26 -12.56
N GLU A 108 4.48 2.87 -12.53
CA GLU A 108 4.83 4.03 -13.35
C GLU A 108 5.09 3.61 -14.81
N ASP A 109 4.04 3.18 -15.50
CA ASP A 109 4.04 2.74 -16.89
C ASP A 109 2.75 3.23 -17.56
N GLU A 110 2.88 4.09 -18.59
CA GLU A 110 1.71 4.75 -19.20
C GLU A 110 0.71 3.74 -19.78
N GLU A 111 1.19 2.68 -20.43
CA GLU A 111 0.35 1.66 -21.04
C GLU A 111 -0.43 0.89 -19.97
N ALA A 112 0.25 0.45 -18.90
CA ALA A 112 -0.38 -0.21 -17.76
C ALA A 112 -1.42 0.68 -17.06
N LEU A 113 -1.12 1.98 -16.93
CA LEU A 113 -2.01 2.95 -16.33
C LEU A 113 -3.26 3.20 -17.19
N LEU A 114 -3.11 3.33 -18.50
CA LEU A 114 -4.24 3.54 -19.41
C LEU A 114 -5.16 2.31 -19.52
N LEU A 115 -4.67 1.10 -19.25
CA LEU A 115 -5.52 -0.09 -19.06
C LEU A 115 -6.43 0.03 -17.82
N SER A 116 -6.07 0.88 -16.85
CA SER A 116 -6.89 1.14 -15.65
C SER A 116 -7.94 2.23 -15.87
N ASP A 117 -7.61 3.29 -16.62
CA ASP A 117 -8.54 4.37 -17.00
C ASP A 117 -8.03 5.14 -18.23
N GLN A 118 -8.57 4.79 -19.40
CA GLN A 118 -8.25 5.45 -20.67
C GLN A 118 -8.63 6.93 -20.70
N THR A 119 -9.56 7.37 -19.83
CA THR A 119 -9.98 8.77 -19.81
C THR A 119 -8.95 9.69 -19.14
N ALA A 120 -7.94 9.13 -18.46
CA ALA A 120 -6.95 9.90 -17.70
C ALA A 120 -5.97 10.71 -18.57
N GLN A 121 -6.04 10.62 -19.90
CA GLN A 121 -5.17 11.40 -20.76
C GLN A 121 -5.55 12.89 -20.74
N GLY A 122 -4.61 13.74 -20.33
CA GLY A 122 -4.79 15.18 -20.16
C GLY A 122 -5.48 15.61 -18.86
N LYS A 123 -5.75 14.69 -17.91
CA LYS A 123 -6.37 15.00 -16.61
C LYS A 123 -5.99 13.97 -15.53
N MET A 124 -6.43 14.18 -14.30
CA MET A 124 -6.43 13.11 -13.29
C MET A 124 -7.57 12.12 -13.56
N SER A 125 -7.31 10.84 -13.35
CA SER A 125 -8.33 9.80 -13.32
C SER A 125 -9.31 10.05 -12.17
N ASP A 126 -10.60 9.78 -12.41
CA ASP A 126 -11.65 9.80 -11.40
C ASP A 126 -11.77 8.41 -10.68
N ILE A 127 -11.03 7.39 -11.14
CA ILE A 127 -11.13 5.98 -10.69
C ILE A 127 -9.93 5.58 -9.83
N VAL A 128 -8.72 5.92 -10.28
CA VAL A 128 -7.44 5.45 -9.71
C VAL A 128 -6.46 6.62 -9.51
N PRO A 129 -5.44 6.49 -8.63
CA PRO A 129 -4.60 7.61 -8.23
C PRO A 129 -3.50 7.94 -9.27
N PHE A 130 -3.86 8.18 -10.54
CA PHE A 130 -2.93 8.67 -11.55
C PHE A 130 -3.55 9.72 -12.48
N GLY A 131 -2.70 10.41 -13.25
CA GLY A 131 -3.11 11.20 -14.38
C GLY A 131 -1.94 11.44 -15.33
N VAL A 132 -2.23 11.63 -16.61
CA VAL A 132 -1.22 11.90 -17.65
C VAL A 132 -1.42 13.33 -18.15
N LYS A 133 -0.37 14.14 -18.18
CA LYS A 133 -0.41 15.48 -18.75
C LYS A 133 -0.39 15.42 -20.28
N LYS A 134 -0.73 16.53 -20.93
CA LYS A 134 -0.70 16.64 -22.40
C LYS A 134 0.71 16.46 -23.01
N ASN A 135 1.77 16.62 -22.22
CA ASN A 135 3.15 16.43 -22.64
C ASN A 135 3.67 15.01 -22.37
N GLY A 136 2.84 14.08 -21.89
CA GLY A 136 3.22 12.69 -21.57
C GLY A 136 3.64 12.47 -20.11
N ASP A 137 4.07 13.51 -19.39
CA ASP A 137 4.48 13.35 -17.98
C ASP A 137 3.29 13.03 -17.07
N PHE A 138 3.54 12.32 -15.98
CA PHE A 138 2.55 12.12 -14.93
C PHE A 138 2.32 13.38 -14.08
N TYR A 139 1.12 13.50 -13.53
CA TYR A 139 0.82 14.52 -12.50
C TYR A 139 1.52 14.17 -11.20
N LYS A 140 2.05 15.18 -10.48
CA LYS A 140 2.67 15.01 -9.15
C LYS A 140 1.73 14.43 -8.09
N ALA A 141 0.42 14.54 -8.29
CA ALA A 141 -0.59 13.97 -7.41
C ALA A 141 -0.87 12.48 -7.70
N SER A 142 -0.20 11.90 -8.69
CA SER A 142 -0.25 10.47 -8.96
C SER A 142 0.54 9.73 -7.88
N SER A 143 0.07 8.55 -7.50
CA SER A 143 0.78 7.65 -6.58
C SER A 143 1.31 6.48 -7.39
N LEU A 144 2.54 6.65 -7.87
CA LEU A 144 3.21 5.75 -8.79
C LEU A 144 4.50 5.24 -8.15
N ALA A 145 4.92 4.05 -8.57
CA ALA A 145 6.24 3.51 -8.31
C ALA A 145 6.74 2.76 -9.54
N GLY A 146 8.04 2.87 -9.80
CA GLY A 146 8.72 2.12 -10.85
C GLY A 146 8.78 0.62 -10.54
N LYS A 147 9.18 -0.16 -11.55
CA LYS A 147 9.33 -1.62 -11.41
C LYS A 147 10.34 -2.00 -10.32
N GLU A 148 11.50 -1.35 -10.31
CA GLU A 148 12.56 -1.57 -9.31
C GLU A 148 12.09 -1.25 -7.90
N GLU A 149 11.30 -0.17 -7.73
CA GLU A 149 10.70 0.19 -6.46
C GLU A 149 9.66 -0.83 -5.99
N PHE A 150 8.83 -1.38 -6.89
CA PHE A 150 7.94 -2.47 -6.54
C PHE A 150 8.69 -3.73 -6.10
N ASP A 151 9.77 -4.08 -6.80
CA ASP A 151 10.59 -5.23 -6.43
C ASP A 151 11.26 -5.02 -5.06
N LEU A 152 11.80 -3.83 -4.81
CA LEU A 152 12.35 -3.42 -3.51
C LEU A 152 11.31 -3.51 -2.39
N LEU A 153 10.10 -2.99 -2.60
CA LEU A 153 9.00 -3.04 -1.62
C LEU A 153 8.59 -4.49 -1.31
N ARG A 154 8.57 -5.37 -2.32
CA ARG A 154 8.24 -6.79 -2.17
C ARG A 154 9.33 -7.55 -1.42
N SER A 155 10.59 -7.37 -1.81
CA SER A 155 11.75 -7.95 -1.13
C SER A 155 11.80 -7.52 0.33
N TYR A 156 11.62 -6.23 0.59
CA TYR A 156 11.56 -5.71 1.95
C TYR A 156 10.40 -6.30 2.76
N THR A 157 9.21 -6.41 2.17
CA THR A 157 8.05 -7.04 2.84
C THR A 157 8.36 -8.48 3.27
N ARG A 158 9.02 -9.27 2.40
CA ARG A 158 9.47 -10.63 2.73
C ARG A 158 10.46 -10.63 3.88
N ARG A 159 11.44 -9.71 3.87
CA ARG A 159 12.42 -9.54 4.94
C ARG A 159 11.74 -9.25 6.27
N VAL A 160 10.86 -8.25 6.33
CA VAL A 160 10.12 -7.92 7.55
C VAL A 160 9.31 -9.12 8.06
N MET A 161 8.62 -9.85 7.18
CA MET A 161 7.88 -11.04 7.58
C MET A 161 8.77 -12.14 8.15
N THR A 162 9.96 -12.33 7.58
CA THR A 162 10.95 -13.30 8.04
C THR A 162 11.48 -12.91 9.42
N ASP A 163 11.91 -11.64 9.58
CA ASP A 163 12.45 -11.12 10.84
C ASP A 163 11.43 -11.21 11.98
N VAL A 164 10.17 -10.87 11.70
CA VAL A 164 9.07 -11.01 12.67
C VAL A 164 8.85 -12.48 13.02
N GLY A 165 8.88 -13.37 12.04
CA GLY A 165 8.77 -14.82 12.27
C GLY A 165 9.88 -15.36 13.15
N CYS A 166 11.14 -14.97 12.91
CA CYS A 166 12.28 -15.36 13.74
C CYS A 166 12.12 -14.87 15.17
N LYS A 167 11.79 -13.58 15.37
CA LYS A 167 11.57 -13.00 16.72
C LYS A 167 10.47 -13.72 17.50
N ILE A 168 9.40 -14.13 16.84
CA ILE A 168 8.33 -14.93 17.48
C ILE A 168 8.88 -16.29 17.92
N LEU A 169 9.66 -16.97 17.08
CA LEU A 169 10.25 -18.28 17.39
C LEU A 169 11.31 -18.21 18.50
N ASP A 170 12.05 -17.10 18.55
CA ASP A 170 13.03 -16.82 19.60
C ASP A 170 12.39 -16.42 20.94
N GLY A 171 11.06 -16.26 20.97
CA GLY A 171 10.32 -15.89 22.17
C GLY A 171 10.44 -14.41 22.57
N ASP A 172 10.69 -13.50 21.62
CA ASP A 172 10.66 -12.05 21.88
C ASP A 172 9.22 -11.61 22.19
N VAL A 173 8.94 -11.44 23.48
CA VAL A 173 7.66 -10.96 24.03
C VAL A 173 7.77 -9.55 24.63
N ALA A 174 8.79 -8.78 24.26
CA ALA A 174 9.05 -7.48 24.87
C ALA A 174 7.93 -6.46 24.59
N ILE A 175 7.53 -5.72 25.63
CA ILE A 175 6.50 -4.68 25.52
C ILE A 175 7.13 -3.39 24.96
N LYS A 176 7.01 -3.20 23.64
CA LYS A 176 7.62 -2.06 22.92
C LYS A 176 6.58 -1.32 22.05
N PRO A 177 5.55 -0.68 22.63
CA PRO A 177 4.53 0.03 21.85
C PRO A 177 5.15 1.21 21.10
N PHE A 178 4.65 1.50 19.90
CA PHE A 178 5.10 2.64 19.11
C PHE A 178 4.25 3.89 19.34
N ASN A 179 4.79 5.05 18.96
CA ASN A 179 4.05 6.27 18.74
C ASN A 179 4.43 6.82 17.36
N LEU A 180 3.44 6.92 16.47
CA LEU A 180 3.59 7.50 15.13
C LEU A 180 2.58 8.63 14.98
N LYS A 181 3.06 9.89 15.03
CA LYS A 181 2.20 11.09 14.96
C LYS A 181 1.03 11.06 15.97
N GLY A 182 1.28 10.60 17.19
CA GLY A 182 0.26 10.47 18.24
C GLY A 182 -0.61 9.22 18.15
N GLN A 183 -0.49 8.44 17.08
CA GLN A 183 -1.12 7.13 16.99
C GLN A 183 -0.31 6.13 17.81
N VAL A 184 -0.98 5.52 18.80
CA VAL A 184 -0.40 4.46 19.64
C VAL A 184 -1.28 3.21 19.55
N PRO A 185 -0.70 2.01 19.44
CA PRO A 185 -1.47 0.77 19.34
C PRO A 185 -2.26 0.49 20.64
N CYS A 186 -1.80 1.05 21.76
CA CYS A 186 -2.42 0.94 23.08
C CYS A 186 -3.88 1.41 23.12
N THR A 187 -4.30 2.30 22.21
CA THR A 187 -5.68 2.83 22.13
C THR A 187 -6.70 1.74 21.82
N TYR A 188 -6.32 0.75 21.00
CA TYR A 188 -7.22 -0.33 20.56
C TYR A 188 -6.82 -1.71 21.10
N CYS A 189 -5.76 -1.78 21.92
CA CYS A 189 -5.23 -3.03 22.44
C CYS A 189 -6.03 -3.53 23.66
N PRO A 190 -6.66 -4.71 23.59
CA PRO A 190 -7.42 -5.26 24.73
C PRO A 190 -6.52 -5.75 25.86
N PHE A 191 -5.23 -5.95 25.61
CA PHE A 191 -4.27 -6.49 26.58
C PHE A 191 -3.62 -5.43 27.47
N ARG A 192 -4.06 -4.18 27.41
CA ARG A 192 -3.54 -3.08 28.24
C ARG A 192 -3.54 -3.40 29.75
N PRO A 193 -4.59 -4.02 30.34
CA PRO A 193 -4.56 -4.41 31.76
C PRO A 193 -3.51 -5.49 32.09
N VAL A 194 -3.11 -6.29 31.10
CA VAL A 194 -2.15 -7.39 31.28
C VAL A 194 -0.72 -6.89 31.16
N CYS A 195 -0.42 -6.06 30.15
CA CYS A 195 0.95 -5.62 29.90
C CYS A 195 1.49 -4.64 30.95
N ARG A 196 0.61 -3.96 31.70
CA ARG A 196 0.97 -2.98 32.75
C ARG A 196 1.97 -1.91 32.26
N PHE A 197 1.90 -1.54 30.98
CA PHE A 197 2.74 -0.48 30.42
C PHE A 197 2.42 0.85 31.07
N ASP A 198 3.42 1.41 31.76
CA ASP A 198 3.33 2.65 32.52
C ASP A 198 4.59 3.48 32.28
N GLN A 199 4.45 4.64 31.65
CA GLN A 199 5.56 5.53 31.27
C GLN A 199 6.27 6.17 32.47
N SER A 200 5.67 6.14 33.66
CA SER A 200 6.35 6.59 34.88
C SER A 200 7.42 5.59 35.36
N GLN A 201 7.35 4.33 34.89
CA GLN A 201 8.28 3.29 35.27
C GLN A 201 9.51 3.27 34.34
N PRO A 202 10.73 3.08 34.89
CA PRO A 202 11.94 2.92 34.09
C PRO A 202 11.83 1.78 33.08
N GLY A 203 12.29 2.01 31.85
CA GLY A 203 12.27 1.02 30.76
C GLY A 203 10.96 0.99 29.94
N ASN A 204 9.88 1.59 30.43
CA ASN A 204 8.61 1.66 29.72
C ASN A 204 8.50 2.94 28.88
N GLN A 205 9.06 2.91 27.67
CA GLN A 205 8.99 4.04 26.75
C GLN A 205 8.36 3.64 25.41
N TYR A 206 7.67 4.60 24.79
CA TYR A 206 7.20 4.42 23.42
C TYR A 206 8.38 4.45 22.46
N ARG A 207 8.34 3.56 21.46
CA ARG A 207 9.17 3.68 20.27
C ARG A 207 8.66 4.86 19.43
N MET A 208 9.38 5.98 19.46
CA MET A 208 9.03 7.17 18.69
C MET A 208 9.36 6.96 17.22
N LEU A 209 8.34 6.71 16.39
CA LEU A 209 8.48 6.50 14.95
C LEU A 209 8.31 7.83 14.22
N LYS A 210 9.23 8.11 13.30
CA LYS A 210 9.16 9.30 12.45
C LYS A 210 8.35 8.97 11.20
N LYS A 211 7.36 9.80 10.91
CA LYS A 211 6.66 9.74 9.61
C LYS A 211 7.60 10.24 8.53
N MET A 212 7.81 9.43 7.51
CA MET A 212 8.60 9.74 6.33
C MET A 212 7.68 10.00 5.14
N ASN A 213 8.17 10.74 4.15
CA ASN A 213 7.54 10.79 2.84
C ASN A 213 7.93 9.50 2.06
N ASP A 214 7.27 9.25 0.93
CA ASP A 214 7.45 8.01 0.19
C ASP A 214 8.86 7.89 -0.43
N SER A 215 9.44 8.99 -0.92
CA SER A 215 10.79 9.01 -1.49
C SER A 215 11.87 8.69 -0.44
N ASP A 216 11.76 9.24 0.76
CA ASP A 216 12.69 9.00 1.86
C ASP A 216 12.63 7.53 2.30
N VAL A 217 11.45 6.91 2.24
CA VAL A 217 11.30 5.48 2.53
C VAL A 217 11.99 4.66 1.46
N LEU A 218 11.72 4.92 0.19
CA LEU A 218 12.32 4.18 -0.92
C LEU A 218 13.84 4.29 -0.91
N GLU A 219 14.40 5.48 -0.65
CA GLU A 219 15.83 5.69 -0.52
C GLU A 219 16.42 4.89 0.65
N LYS A 220 15.74 4.85 1.81
CA LYS A 220 16.15 4.03 2.95
C LYS A 220 16.10 2.54 2.63
N LEU A 221 15.08 2.09 1.92
CA LEU A 221 14.96 0.69 1.52
C LEU A 221 16.10 0.30 0.57
N ALA A 222 16.43 1.15 -0.40
CA ALA A 222 17.54 0.90 -1.33
C ALA A 222 18.88 0.79 -0.59
N GLN A 223 19.14 1.69 0.37
CA GLN A 223 20.36 1.63 1.21
C GLN A 223 20.45 0.36 2.07
N LEU A 224 19.31 -0.25 2.44
CA LEU A 224 19.26 -1.51 3.18
C LEU A 224 19.53 -2.74 2.31
N GLU A 225 19.31 -2.66 0.98
CA GLU A 225 19.68 -3.73 0.05
C GLU A 225 21.16 -3.68 -0.34
N GLU A 226 21.74 -2.49 -0.46
CA GLU A 226 23.18 -2.32 -0.76
C GLU A 226 24.10 -2.74 0.39
N LYS A 227 23.57 -2.78 1.61
CA LYS A 227 24.24 -3.30 2.80
C LYS A 227 23.62 -4.65 3.16
N PRO A 228 24.01 -5.76 2.49
CA PRO A 228 23.67 -7.07 3.00
C PRO A 228 24.22 -7.15 4.42
N ASP A 229 23.40 -7.63 5.36
CA ASP A 229 23.69 -7.70 6.79
C ASP A 229 25.15 -8.09 7.05
N GLU A 230 25.97 -7.12 7.47
CA GLU A 230 27.21 -7.41 8.20
C GLU A 230 26.78 -7.82 9.61
N ASP A 231 26.65 -9.14 9.78
CA ASP A 231 26.54 -9.94 11.02
C ASP A 231 25.34 -9.71 11.97
#